data_AF-A0A7W3Y7X9-F1
#
_entry.id   AF-A0A7W3Y7X9-F1
#
_cell.length_a   1.000
_cell.length_b   1.000
_cell.length_c   1.000
_cell.angle_alpha   90.00
_cell.angle_beta   90.00
_cell.angle_gamma   90.00
#
_symmetry.space_group_name_H-M   'P 1'
#
loop_
_entity.id
_entity.type
_entity.pdbx_description
1 polymer ?
#
loop_
_entity_poly.entity_id
_entity_poly.type
_entity_poly.pdbx_seq_one_letter_code
_entity_poly.pdbx_strand_id
1 'polypeptide(L)'
;MKNKDTMTNPDFQKLIALVLNDLAIRRTMLENREQEVSQQMSSLERDAELEQLDDQIQQVQADFDHYREFQDPQFNFNATKYLQGPSMGLPRRPQ
;
A
#
# COMPACT_ATOMS: atom_id res chain seq x y z
N MET A 1 8.32 4.74 -23.88
CA MET A 1 7.70 5.11 -22.59
C MET A 1 6.74 6.25 -22.88
N LYS A 2 5.48 6.21 -22.43
CA LYS A 2 4.58 7.36 -22.57
C LYS A 2 5.14 8.51 -21.71
N ASN A 3 5.32 9.68 -22.29
CA ASN A 3 5.83 10.86 -21.57
C ASN A 3 4.90 11.20 -20.39
N LYS A 4 5.50 11.69 -19.30
CA LYS A 4 4.83 12.22 -18.09
C LYS A 4 3.68 13.18 -18.44
N ASP A 5 3.76 13.88 -19.57
CA ASP A 5 2.79 14.87 -20.07
C ASP A 5 1.45 14.27 -20.56
N THR A 6 1.27 12.95 -20.52
CA THR A 6 0.02 12.28 -20.95
C THR A 6 -0.69 11.50 -19.84
N MET A 7 -0.41 11.81 -18.56
CA MET A 7 -1.14 11.20 -17.46
C MET A 7 -2.60 11.67 -17.49
N THR A 8 -3.49 10.77 -17.88
CA THR A 8 -4.94 11.04 -17.87
C THR A 8 -5.49 10.90 -16.45
N ASN A 9 -6.63 11.51 -16.16
CA ASN A 9 -7.29 11.33 -14.86
C ASN A 9 -7.52 9.83 -14.52
N PRO A 10 -7.96 8.96 -15.45
CA PRO A 10 -8.00 7.52 -15.20
C PRO A 10 -6.67 6.87 -14.83
N ASP A 11 -5.55 7.33 -15.38
CA ASP A 11 -4.22 6.80 -15.02
C ASP A 11 -3.79 7.26 -13.62
N PHE A 12 -4.09 8.52 -13.27
CA PHE A 12 -3.92 9.02 -11.91
C PHE A 12 -4.74 8.21 -10.90
N GLN A 13 -6.02 7.97 -11.19
CA GLN A 13 -6.90 7.20 -10.30
C GLN A 13 -6.44 5.75 -10.10
N LYS A 14 -5.83 5.11 -11.12
CA LYS A 14 -5.17 3.81 -10.94
C LYS A 14 -3.99 3.88 -9.97
N LEU A 15 -3.16 4.93 -10.09
CA LEU A 15 -2.02 5.11 -9.18
C LEU A 15 -2.49 5.32 -7.74
N ILE A 16 -3.51 6.15 -7.53
CA ILE A 16 -4.13 6.34 -6.20
C ILE A 16 -4.62 4.99 -5.66
N ALA A 17 -5.37 4.22 -6.45
CA ALA A 17 -5.88 2.93 -6.00
C ALA A 17 -4.77 1.90 -5.69
N LEU A 18 -3.66 1.91 -6.44
CA LEU A 18 -2.50 1.07 -6.16
C LEU A 18 -1.79 1.48 -4.85
N VAL A 19 -1.59 2.78 -4.64
CA VAL A 19 -0.96 3.31 -3.41
C VAL A 19 -1.81 3.01 -2.19
N LEU A 20 -3.13 3.24 -2.26
CA LEU A 20 -4.05 2.92 -1.17
C LEU A 20 -4.04 1.42 -0.84
N ASN A 21 -3.95 0.55 -1.85
CA ASN A 21 -3.85 -0.89 -1.63
C ASN A 21 -2.53 -1.28 -0.96
N ASP A 22 -1.40 -0.72 -1.41
CA ASP A 22 -0.09 -0.96 -0.80
C ASP A 22 -0.03 -0.48 0.66
N LEU A 23 -0.52 0.72 0.94
CA LEU A 23 -0.59 1.27 2.30
C LEU A 23 -1.48 0.40 3.22
N ALA A 24 -2.62 -0.08 2.72
CA ALA A 24 -3.46 -1.00 3.47
C ALA A 24 -2.74 -2.32 3.81
N ILE A 25 -2.00 -2.89 2.84
CA ILE A 25 -1.20 -4.11 3.06
C ILE A 25 -0.10 -3.86 4.10
N ARG A 26 0.64 -2.75 3.98
CA ARG A 26 1.69 -2.38 4.94
C ARG A 26 1.14 -2.23 6.35
N ARG A 27 0.00 -1.55 6.50
CA ARG A 27 -0.67 -1.42 7.79
C ARG A 27 -1.01 -2.79 8.37
N THR A 28 -1.61 -3.69 7.60
CA THR A 28 -1.91 -5.05 8.07
C THR A 28 -0.66 -5.81 8.51
N MET A 29 0.47 -5.67 7.79
CA MET A 29 1.73 -6.32 8.20
C MET A 29 2.27 -5.76 9.52
N LEU A 30 2.18 -4.44 9.72
CA LEU A 30 2.60 -3.79 10.96
C LEU A 30 1.70 -4.17 12.14
N GLU A 31 0.38 -4.19 11.96
CA GLU A 31 -0.59 -4.63 12.97
C GLU A 31 -0.37 -6.09 13.37
N ASN A 32 -0.07 -6.98 12.40
CA ASN A 32 0.28 -8.37 12.71
C ASN A 32 1.57 -8.44 13.54
N ARG A 33 2.58 -7.64 13.21
CA ARG A 33 3.84 -7.59 13.96
C ARG A 33 3.63 -7.06 15.38
N GLU A 34 2.84 -6.01 15.55
CA GLU A 34 2.46 -5.48 16.86
C GLU A 34 1.78 -6.57 17.71
N GLN A 35 0.85 -7.32 17.12
CA GLN A 35 0.21 -8.45 17.81
C GLN A 35 1.21 -9.53 18.23
N GLU A 36 2.15 -9.90 17.36
CA GLU A 36 3.21 -10.86 17.70
C GLU A 36 4.10 -10.38 18.85
N VAL A 37 4.52 -9.12 18.83
CA VAL A 37 5.38 -8.52 19.86
C VAL A 37 4.63 -8.37 21.18
N SER A 38 3.35 -8.02 21.14
CA SER A 38 2.51 -7.86 22.33
C SER A 38 2.40 -9.15 23.16
N GLN A 39 2.51 -10.32 22.52
CA GLN A 39 2.44 -11.64 23.13
C GLN A 39 3.77 -12.12 23.72
N GLN A 40 4.88 -11.42 23.44
CA GLN A 40 6.18 -11.76 24.01
C GLN A 40 6.25 -11.40 25.50
N MET A 41 7.18 -12.02 26.22
CA MET A 41 7.43 -11.66 27.63
C MET A 41 7.80 -10.18 27.73
N SER A 42 7.24 -9.50 28.71
CA SER A 42 7.48 -8.07 28.93
C SER A 42 8.96 -7.79 29.16
N SER A 43 9.48 -6.83 28.39
CA SER A 43 10.85 -6.32 28.47
C SER A 43 10.88 -4.87 27.98
N LEU A 44 11.92 -4.11 28.36
CA LEU A 44 12.11 -2.74 27.86
C LEU A 44 12.28 -2.69 26.34
N GLU A 45 12.91 -3.71 25.76
CA GLU A 45 13.08 -3.84 24.31
C GLU A 45 11.73 -4.04 23.62
N ARG A 46 10.85 -4.87 24.20
CA ARG A 46 9.49 -5.08 23.71
C ARG A 46 8.68 -3.78 23.74
N ASP A 47 8.78 -3.02 24.83
CA ASP A 47 8.03 -1.77 24.98
C ASP A 47 8.48 -0.71 23.95
N ALA A 48 9.79 -0.62 23.70
CA ALA A 48 10.34 0.24 22.65
C ALA A 48 9.94 -0.21 21.23
N GLU A 49 9.90 -1.52 20.96
CA GLU A 49 9.43 -2.03 19.65
C GLU A 49 7.94 -1.72 19.44
N LEU A 50 7.11 -1.85 20.47
CA LEU A 50 5.68 -1.50 20.38
C LEU A 50 5.46 -0.03 20.09
N GLU A 51 6.21 0.87 20.73
CA GLU A 51 6.14 2.32 20.46
C GLU A 51 6.53 2.63 19.00
N GLN A 52 7.60 2.01 18.50
CA GLN A 52 8.00 2.18 17.09
C GLN A 52 6.98 1.63 16.10
N LEU A 53 6.28 0.55 16.44
CA LEU A 53 5.24 -0.02 15.60
C LEU A 53 4.01 0.89 15.57
N ASP A 54 3.59 1.45 16.71
CA ASP A 54 2.50 2.42 16.77
C ASP A 54 2.80 3.66 15.93
N ASP A 55 3.99 4.25 16.07
CA ASP A 55 4.43 5.40 15.26
C ASP A 55 4.35 5.11 13.75
N GLN A 56 4.79 3.92 13.32
CA GLN A 56 4.73 3.51 11.92
C GLN A 56 3.30 3.30 11.44
N ILE A 57 2.44 2.68 12.26
CA ILE A 57 1.02 2.49 11.93
C ILE A 57 0.34 3.84 11.76
N GLN A 58 0.60 4.80 12.67
CA GLN A 58 0.04 6.15 12.58
C GLN A 58 0.51 6.89 11.32
N GLN A 59 1.79 6.78 10.96
CA GLN A 59 2.31 7.38 9.72
C GLN A 59 1.64 6.79 8.47
N VAL A 60 1.55 5.46 8.39
CA VAL A 60 0.88 4.78 7.26
C VAL A 60 -0.60 5.17 7.19
N GLN A 61 -1.27 5.31 8.33
CA GLN A 61 -2.66 5.76 8.39
C GLN A 61 -2.82 7.20 7.89
N ALA A 62 -1.94 8.11 8.31
CA ALA A 62 -1.95 9.50 7.86
C ALA A 62 -1.73 9.62 6.34
N ASP A 63 -0.78 8.85 5.80
CA ASP A 63 -0.55 8.78 4.35
C ASP A 63 -1.77 8.21 3.62
N PHE A 64 -2.36 7.14 4.15
CA PHE A 64 -3.56 6.53 3.58
C PHE A 64 -4.71 7.53 3.51
N ASP A 65 -4.98 8.24 4.61
CA ASP A 65 -6.03 9.24 4.68
C ASP A 65 -5.77 10.39 3.72
N HIS A 66 -4.51 10.84 3.60
CA HIS A 66 -4.13 11.86 2.62
C HIS A 66 -4.40 11.41 1.18
N TYR A 67 -3.95 10.22 0.77
CA TYR A 67 -4.17 9.75 -0.61
C TYR A 67 -5.64 9.47 -0.91
N ARG A 68 -6.43 9.12 0.12
CA ARG A 68 -7.86 8.87 0.00
C ARG A 68 -8.64 10.13 -0.40
N GLU A 69 -8.15 11.32 -0.04
CA GLU A 69 -8.76 12.60 -0.47
C GLU A 69 -8.78 12.77 -1.99
N PHE A 70 -7.87 12.13 -2.71
CA PHE A 70 -7.76 12.20 -4.16
C PHE A 70 -8.47 11.06 -4.90
N GLN A 71 -9.03 10.10 -4.17
CA GLN A 71 -9.75 8.97 -4.75
C GLN A 71 -11.13 9.43 -5.25
N ASP A 72 -11.41 9.18 -6.52
CA ASP A 72 -12.75 9.34 -7.08
C ASP A 72 -13.64 8.15 -6.64
N PRO A 73 -14.74 8.38 -5.88
CA PRO A 73 -15.63 7.31 -5.42
C PRO A 73 -16.30 6.54 -6.56
N GLN A 74 -16.41 7.14 -7.74
CA GLN A 74 -17.01 6.50 -8.92
C GLN A 74 -15.99 5.68 -9.72
N PHE A 75 -14.70 5.77 -9.39
CA PHE A 75 -13.65 5.04 -10.07
C PHE A 75 -13.53 3.61 -9.56
N ASN A 76 -14.07 2.67 -10.34
CA ASN A 76 -14.00 1.24 -10.02
C ASN A 76 -12.72 0.60 -10.60
N PHE A 77 -11.68 0.47 -9.79
CA PHE A 77 -10.46 -0.24 -10.13
C PHE A 77 -10.20 -1.40 -9.18
N ASN A 78 -10.01 -2.58 -9.74
CA ASN A 78 -9.67 -3.78 -9.00
C ASN A 78 -8.15 -4.00 -9.04
N ALA A 79 -7.44 -3.52 -8.01
CA ALA A 79 -5.99 -3.68 -7.85
C ALA A 79 -5.56 -5.15 -7.77
N THR A 80 -6.38 -6.01 -7.15
CA THR A 80 -6.11 -7.46 -7.04
C THR A 80 -6.04 -8.14 -8.40
N LYS A 81 -6.94 -7.78 -9.32
CA LYS A 81 -6.92 -8.29 -10.71
C LYS A 81 -5.74 -7.74 -11.51
N TYR A 82 -5.30 -6.52 -11.21
CA TYR A 82 -4.14 -5.91 -11.88
C TYR A 82 -2.83 -6.62 -11.49
N LEU A 83 -2.68 -6.98 -10.22
CA LEU A 83 -1.53 -7.74 -9.71
C LEU A 83 -1.51 -9.20 -10.21
N GLN A 84 -2.67 -9.78 -10.55
CA GLN A 84 -2.82 -11.13 -11.11
C GLN A 84 -2.76 -11.19 -12.65
N GLY A 85 -2.73 -10.05 -13.34
CA GLY A 85 -2.65 -9.96 -14.80
C GLY A 85 -1.24 -10.29 -15.32
N PRO A 86 -1.08 -10.64 -16.62
CA PRO A 86 0.22 -10.98 -17.16
C PRO A 86 1.18 -9.81 -16.93
N SER A 87 2.31 -10.08 -16.27
CA SER A 87 3.36 -9.10 -15.98
C SER A 87 3.48 -8.10 -17.10
N MET A 88 3.28 -6.81 -16.76
CA MET A 88 3.57 -5.64 -17.58
C MET A 88 4.60 -5.95 -18.67
N GLY A 89 4.10 -6.24 -19.88
CA GLY A 89 4.82 -6.54 -21.11
C GLY A 89 6.32 -6.79 -21.02
N LEU A 90 6.74 -7.93 -20.46
CA LEU A 90 8.01 -8.51 -20.87
C LEU A 90 7.78 -9.15 -22.25
N PRO A 91 8.51 -8.74 -23.31
CA PRO A 91 8.29 -9.28 -24.64
C PRO A 91 8.49 -10.80 -24.59
N ARG A 92 7.45 -11.54 -24.97
CA ARG A 92 7.59 -12.96 -25.26
C ARG A 92 8.62 -13.07 -26.39
N ARG A 93 9.78 -13.65 -26.09
CA ARG A 93 10.77 -13.96 -27.12
C ARG A 93 10.08 -14.85 -28.18
N PRO A 94 10.17 -14.52 -29.48
CA PRO A 94 9.65 -15.40 -30.51
C PRO A 94 10.42 -16.73 -30.47
N GLN A 95 9.68 -17.81 -30.68
CA GLN A 95 10.19 -19.18 -30.84
C GLN A 95 11.05 -19.28 -32.11
#